data_AF-D8FB07-F1
#
_entry.id   AF-D8FB07-F1
#
_cell.length_a   1.000
_cell.length_b   1.000
_cell.length_c   1.000
_cell.angle_alpha   90.00
_cell.angle_beta   90.00
_cell.angle_gamma   90.00
#
_symmetry.space_group_name_H-M   'P 1'
#
loop_
_entity.id
_entity.type
_entity.pdbx_description
1 polymer ?
#
loop_
_entity_poly.entity_id
_entity_poly.type
_entity_poly.pdbx_seq_one_letter_code
_entity_poly.pdbx_strand_id
1 'polypeptide(L)'
;MRITIAKKLWLSFAVLILILGVSGSISYLQIDKLNSALTLFLSTYEPLENALLEMEVSIGETAISVLAFVRDGDRVHIENLHRFQKTFETYLNKFNRLAVTMPEKSFGREAVSFFKEHQALSREVIALAEDKKRAQHAFTGLADQMNIMIDQYLSSTSKEDTATPSTPKIAALLMKISFHRLFSAVEGYVIQQKPVLKKEISDAEETYNQTFPGLWGSQNTNRKYYQKQRFISGN
;
A
#
# COMPACT_ATOMS: atom_id res chain seq x y z
N MET A 1 -16.21 2.89 -91.86
CA MET A 1 -15.33 1.70 -91.71
C MET A 1 -16.13 0.60 -90.99
N ARG A 2 -16.49 -0.51 -91.64
CA ARG A 2 -17.25 -1.60 -90.98
C ARG A 2 -16.29 -2.38 -90.07
N ILE A 3 -16.54 -2.35 -88.76
CA ILE A 3 -15.77 -3.12 -87.78
C ILE A 3 -16.14 -4.60 -87.96
N THR A 4 -15.15 -5.43 -88.27
CA THR A 4 -15.31 -6.89 -88.36
C THR A 4 -15.60 -7.50 -86.98
N ILE A 5 -16.36 -8.59 -86.96
CA ILE A 5 -16.77 -9.30 -85.73
C ILE A 5 -15.56 -9.62 -84.83
N ALA A 6 -14.44 -10.01 -85.42
CA ALA A 6 -13.18 -10.26 -84.70
C ALA A 6 -12.64 -9.03 -83.95
N LYS A 7 -12.72 -7.83 -84.53
CA LYS A 7 -12.28 -6.58 -83.87
C LYS A 7 -13.16 -6.21 -82.68
N LYS A 8 -14.48 -6.46 -82.77
CA LYS A 8 -15.39 -6.28 -81.62
C LYS A 8 -15.05 -7.23 -80.48
N LEU A 9 -14.78 -8.50 -80.80
CA LEU A 9 -14.42 -9.51 -79.81
C LEU A 9 -13.12 -9.14 -79.07
N TRP A 10 -12.10 -8.72 -79.83
CA TRP A 10 -10.80 -8.31 -79.27
C TRP A 10 -10.91 -7.06 -78.40
N LEU A 11 -11.74 -6.09 -78.81
CA LEU A 11 -12.01 -4.89 -78.02
C LEU A 11 -12.66 -5.25 -76.67
N SER A 12 -13.67 -6.11 -76.67
CA SER A 12 -14.31 -6.59 -75.44
C SER A 12 -13.33 -7.34 -74.54
N PHE A 13 -12.44 -8.15 -75.12
CA PHE A 13 -11.42 -8.87 -74.36
C PHE A 13 -10.38 -7.92 -73.75
N ALA A 14 -9.94 -6.90 -74.49
CA ALA A 14 -9.03 -5.87 -73.99
C ALA A 14 -9.65 -5.07 -72.84
N VAL A 15 -10.93 -4.70 -72.96
CA VAL A 15 -11.67 -4.03 -71.88
C VAL A 15 -11.78 -4.93 -70.64
N LEU A 16 -12.05 -6.22 -70.81
CA LEU A 16 -12.10 -7.17 -69.70
C LEU A 16 -10.76 -7.30 -68.98
N ILE A 17 -9.65 -7.43 -69.73
CA ILE A 17 -8.30 -7.47 -69.17
C ILE A 17 -7.99 -6.16 -68.42
N LEU A 18 -8.39 -5.01 -68.95
CA LEU A 18 -8.18 -3.73 -68.30
C LEU A 18 -8.95 -3.61 -66.98
N ILE A 19 -10.21 -4.06 -66.95
CA ILE A 19 -11.02 -4.11 -65.72
C ILE A 19 -10.35 -5.04 -64.69
N LEU A 20 -9.87 -6.21 -65.12
CA LEU A 20 -9.17 -7.15 -64.23
C LEU A 20 -7.86 -6.55 -63.68
N GLY A 21 -7.08 -5.86 -64.52
CA GLY A 21 -5.84 -5.20 -64.10
C GLY A 21 -6.10 -4.07 -63.10
N VAL A 22 -7.10 -3.22 -63.36
CA VAL A 22 -7.50 -2.14 -62.44
C VAL A 22 -8.03 -2.70 -61.13
N SER A 23 -8.91 -3.71 -61.18
CA SER A 23 -9.44 -4.39 -60.00
C SER A 23 -8.31 -5.01 -59.16
N GLY A 24 -7.41 -5.77 -59.79
CA GLY A 24 -6.26 -6.36 -59.13
C GLY A 24 -5.34 -5.32 -58.51
N SER A 25 -5.12 -4.19 -59.19
CA SER A 25 -4.32 -3.08 -58.66
C SER A 25 -4.96 -2.44 -57.43
N ILE A 26 -6.28 -2.21 -57.46
CA ILE A 26 -7.02 -1.65 -56.33
C ILE A 26 -6.99 -2.63 -55.15
N SER A 27 -7.25 -3.92 -55.39
CA SER A 27 -7.17 -4.96 -54.37
C SER A 27 -5.77 -5.04 -53.75
N TYR A 28 -4.72 -4.97 -54.56
CA TYR A 28 -3.34 -4.95 -54.07
C TYR A 28 -3.07 -3.75 -53.15
N LEU A 29 -3.46 -2.54 -53.56
CA LEU A 29 -3.30 -1.34 -52.75
C LEU A 29 -4.10 -1.38 -51.44
N GLN A 30 -5.29 -2.01 -51.45
CA GLN A 30 -6.10 -2.19 -50.24
C GLN A 30 -5.46 -3.20 -49.28
N ILE A 31 -4.96 -4.32 -49.80
CA ILE A 31 -4.26 -5.34 -49.01
C ILE A 31 -2.98 -4.78 -48.39
N ASP A 32 -2.21 -3.99 -49.14
CA ASP A 32 -0.98 -3.37 -48.64
C ASP A 32 -1.24 -2.38 -47.48
N LYS A 33 -2.28 -1.55 -47.61
CA LYS A 33 -2.74 -0.66 -46.53
C LYS A 33 -3.20 -1.46 -45.30
N LEU A 34 -3.95 -2.53 -45.51
CA LEU A 34 -4.42 -3.40 -44.43
C LEU A 34 -3.25 -4.08 -43.71
N ASN A 35 -2.30 -4.63 -44.46
CA ASN A 35 -1.09 -5.26 -43.91
C ASN A 35 -0.27 -4.26 -43.10
N SER A 36 -0.10 -3.04 -43.60
CA SER A 36 0.60 -1.97 -42.88
C SER A 36 -0.11 -1.59 -41.57
N ALA A 37 -1.44 -1.45 -41.60
CA ALA A 37 -2.25 -1.16 -40.42
C ALA A 37 -2.23 -2.31 -39.39
N LEU A 38 -2.37 -3.56 -39.84
CA LEU A 38 -2.27 -4.74 -38.99
C LEU A 38 -0.89 -4.87 -38.36
N THR A 39 0.17 -4.61 -39.13
CA THR A 39 1.54 -4.65 -38.61
C THR A 39 1.74 -3.58 -37.54
N LEU A 40 1.26 -2.36 -37.75
CA LEU A 40 1.33 -1.29 -36.74
C LEU A 40 0.54 -1.65 -35.47
N PHE A 41 -0.66 -2.22 -35.62
CA PHE A 41 -1.50 -2.65 -34.49
C PHE A 41 -0.83 -3.75 -33.66
N LEU A 42 -0.41 -4.84 -34.30
CA LEU A 42 0.19 -6.01 -33.65
C LEU A 42 1.58 -5.71 -33.07
N SER A 43 2.37 -4.84 -33.70
CA SER A 43 3.74 -4.56 -33.26
C SER A 43 3.82 -3.46 -32.21
N THR A 44 2.85 -2.55 -32.15
CA THR A 44 2.94 -1.32 -31.35
C THR A 44 1.75 -1.15 -30.41
N TYR A 45 0.52 -1.10 -30.93
CA TYR A 45 -0.66 -0.76 -30.11
C TYR A 45 -1.00 -1.84 -29.08
N GLU A 46 -1.17 -3.09 -29.50
CA GLU A 46 -1.52 -4.19 -28.58
C GLU A 46 -0.40 -4.42 -27.52
N PRO A 47 0.90 -4.42 -27.87
CA PRO A 47 1.95 -4.51 -26.87
C PRO A 47 2.03 -3.32 -25.90
N LEU A 48 1.63 -2.12 -26.33
CA LEU A 48 1.62 -0.90 -25.53
C LEU A 48 0.43 -0.88 -24.56
N GLU A 49 -0.76 -1.28 -25.02
CA GLU A 49 -1.95 -1.47 -24.18
C GLU A 49 -1.70 -2.54 -23.11
N ASN A 50 -1.16 -3.69 -23.50
CA ASN A 50 -0.79 -4.75 -22.56
C ASN A 50 0.23 -4.26 -21.52
N ALA A 51 1.21 -3.43 -21.90
CA ALA A 51 2.16 -2.87 -20.95
C ALA A 51 1.48 -1.94 -19.93
N LEU A 52 0.48 -1.16 -20.37
CA LEU A 52 -0.26 -0.25 -19.51
C LEU A 52 -1.16 -1.01 -18.52
N LEU A 53 -1.87 -2.04 -18.98
CA LEU A 53 -2.68 -2.91 -18.11
C LEU A 53 -1.83 -3.58 -17.03
N GLU A 54 -0.66 -4.10 -17.40
CA GLU A 54 0.25 -4.75 -16.46
C GLU A 54 0.86 -3.76 -15.45
N MET A 55 1.13 -2.52 -15.86
CA MET A 55 1.50 -1.44 -14.94
C MET A 55 0.37 -1.15 -13.95
N GLU A 56 -0.88 -1.06 -14.40
CA GLU A 56 -2.04 -0.81 -13.55
C GLU A 56 -2.26 -1.93 -12.51
N VAL A 57 -2.21 -3.19 -12.95
CA VAL A 57 -2.30 -4.33 -12.04
C VAL A 57 -1.16 -4.30 -11.03
N SER A 58 0.07 -4.09 -11.50
CA SER A 58 1.25 -4.09 -10.64
C SER A 58 1.18 -3.00 -9.56
N ILE A 59 0.74 -1.77 -9.90
CA ILE A 59 0.63 -0.70 -8.90
C ILE A 59 -0.44 -1.03 -7.85
N GLY A 60 -1.59 -1.60 -8.24
CA GLY A 60 -2.61 -2.07 -7.31
C GLY A 60 -2.08 -3.14 -6.35
N GLU A 61 -1.34 -4.11 -6.89
CA GLU A 61 -0.73 -5.19 -6.12
C GLU A 61 0.37 -4.71 -5.16
N THR A 62 1.12 -3.66 -5.52
CA THR A 62 2.07 -3.03 -4.58
C THR A 62 1.35 -2.40 -3.39
N ALA A 63 0.23 -1.70 -3.61
CA ALA A 63 -0.55 -1.09 -2.53
C ALA A 63 -1.17 -2.17 -1.61
N ILE A 64 -1.72 -3.24 -2.20
CA ILE A 64 -2.27 -4.38 -1.44
C ILE A 64 -1.17 -5.02 -0.58
N SER A 65 0.02 -5.22 -1.14
CA SER A 65 1.15 -5.82 -0.41
C SER A 65 1.57 -4.98 0.79
N VAL A 66 1.66 -3.65 0.64
CA VAL A 66 1.97 -2.74 1.75
C VAL A 66 0.90 -2.82 2.85
N LEU A 67 -0.38 -2.76 2.48
CA LEU A 67 -1.47 -2.82 3.45
C LEU A 67 -1.55 -4.17 4.17
N ALA A 68 -1.27 -5.26 3.45
CA ALA A 68 -1.21 -6.59 4.04
C ALA A 68 -0.07 -6.69 5.07
N PHE A 69 1.12 -6.17 4.73
CA PHE A 69 2.23 -6.08 5.67
C PHE A 69 1.89 -5.25 6.92
N VAL A 70 1.24 -4.09 6.76
CA VAL A 70 0.80 -3.25 7.88
C VAL A 70 -0.16 -4.01 8.81
N ARG A 71 -1.00 -4.88 8.23
CA ARG A 71 -2.03 -5.62 8.96
C ARG A 71 -1.46 -6.78 9.79
N ASP A 72 -0.63 -7.63 9.21
CA ASP A 72 -0.16 -8.87 9.86
C ASP A 72 1.35 -8.92 10.12
N GLY A 73 2.12 -8.03 9.50
CA GLY A 73 3.58 -7.94 9.66
C GLY A 73 4.34 -9.13 9.05
N ASP A 74 3.73 -9.92 8.16
CA ASP A 74 4.38 -11.03 7.47
C ASP A 74 5.28 -10.53 6.34
N ARG A 75 6.55 -10.95 6.35
CA ARG A 75 7.56 -10.55 5.36
C ARG A 75 7.29 -11.07 3.96
N VAL A 76 6.44 -12.09 3.78
CA VAL A 76 5.99 -12.53 2.45
C VAL A 76 5.38 -11.37 1.66
N HIS A 77 4.71 -10.44 2.33
CA HIS A 77 4.14 -9.25 1.67
C HIS A 77 5.21 -8.26 1.19
N ILE A 78 6.36 -8.17 1.87
CA ILE A 78 7.50 -7.36 1.41
C ILE A 78 8.13 -7.98 0.16
N GLU A 79 8.25 -9.32 0.12
CA GLU A 79 8.76 -10.02 -1.05
C GLU A 79 7.83 -9.84 -2.26
N ASN A 80 6.52 -9.94 -2.03
CA ASN A 80 5.51 -9.66 -3.04
C ASN A 80 5.59 -8.22 -3.54
N LEU A 81 5.71 -7.24 -2.63
CA LEU A 81 5.90 -5.83 -2.97
C LEU A 81 7.09 -5.64 -3.93
N HIS A 82 8.26 -6.19 -3.61
CA HIS A 82 9.43 -6.07 -4.48
C HIS A 82 9.21 -6.72 -5.86
N ARG A 83 8.51 -7.87 -5.89
CA ARG A 83 8.16 -8.53 -7.15
C ARG A 83 7.28 -7.64 -8.02
N PHE A 84 6.20 -7.11 -7.47
CA PHE A 84 5.27 -6.24 -8.21
C PHE A 84 5.91 -4.92 -8.62
N GLN A 85 6.81 -4.36 -7.79
CA GLN A 85 7.58 -3.18 -8.16
C GLN A 85 8.47 -3.45 -9.38
N LYS A 86 9.16 -4.59 -9.40
CA LYS A 86 9.98 -5.02 -10.54
C LYS A 86 9.15 -5.29 -11.79
N THR A 87 7.95 -5.86 -11.63
CA THR A 87 7.00 -6.05 -12.73
C THR A 87 6.59 -4.70 -13.33
N PHE A 88 6.21 -3.73 -12.50
CA PHE A 88 5.89 -2.38 -12.95
C PHE A 88 7.04 -1.74 -13.72
N GLU A 89 8.27 -1.79 -13.19
CA GLU A 89 9.46 -1.25 -13.88
C GLU A 89 9.71 -1.93 -15.23
N THR A 90 9.52 -3.25 -15.30
CA THR A 90 9.68 -4.02 -16.53
C THR A 90 8.69 -3.56 -17.59
N TYR A 91 7.41 -3.41 -17.24
CA TYR A 91 6.38 -2.98 -18.18
C TYR A 91 6.44 -1.49 -18.49
N LEU A 92 6.84 -0.63 -17.56
CA LEU A 92 7.13 0.77 -17.83
C LEU A 92 8.27 0.94 -18.84
N ASN A 93 9.34 0.13 -18.70
CA ASN A 93 10.42 0.12 -19.68
C ASN A 93 9.94 -0.37 -21.05
N LYS A 94 9.06 -1.37 -21.09
CA LYS A 94 8.44 -1.85 -22.34
C LYS A 94 7.57 -0.76 -22.97
N PHE A 95 6.72 -0.10 -22.19
CA PHE A 95 5.88 1.03 -22.62
C PHE A 95 6.74 2.16 -23.19
N ASN A 96 7.77 2.60 -22.48
CA ASN A 96 8.67 3.68 -22.91
C ASN A 96 9.41 3.37 -24.22
N ARG A 97 9.70 2.10 -24.49
CA ARG A 97 10.32 1.66 -25.76
C ARG A 97 9.35 1.66 -26.93
N LEU A 98 8.07 1.40 -26.67
CA LEU A 98 7.01 1.33 -27.68
C LEU A 98 6.34 2.69 -27.92
N ALA A 99 6.42 3.61 -26.97
CA ALA A 99 5.85 4.95 -27.04
C ALA A 99 6.41 5.75 -28.24
N VAL A 100 5.55 6.10 -29.17
CA VAL A 100 5.88 6.85 -30.39
C VAL A 100 5.50 8.31 -30.23
N THR A 101 4.30 8.58 -29.71
CA THR A 101 3.72 9.92 -29.68
C THR A 101 4.28 10.77 -28.53
N MET A 102 4.22 12.10 -28.68
CA MET A 102 4.65 13.01 -27.60
C MET A 102 3.85 12.83 -26.30
N PRO A 103 2.51 12.64 -26.32
CA PRO A 103 1.73 12.31 -25.14
C PRO A 103 2.18 11.01 -24.46
N GLU A 104 2.35 9.92 -25.21
CA GLU A 104 2.82 8.63 -24.66
C GLU A 104 4.19 8.79 -23.97
N LYS A 105 5.13 9.48 -24.62
CA LYS A 105 6.45 9.73 -24.03
C LYS A 105 6.38 10.62 -22.79
N SER A 106 5.44 11.56 -22.72
CA SER A 106 5.22 12.37 -21.51
C SER A 106 4.68 11.52 -20.38
N PHE A 107 3.63 10.75 -20.64
CA PHE A 107 3.05 9.81 -19.68
C PHE A 107 4.11 8.88 -19.11
N GLY A 108 4.96 8.30 -19.97
CA GLY A 108 6.04 7.42 -19.54
C GLY A 108 7.04 8.07 -18.58
N ARG A 109 7.39 9.35 -18.79
CA ARG A 109 8.26 10.12 -17.87
C ARG A 109 7.56 10.44 -16.56
N GLU A 110 6.29 10.83 -16.60
CA GLU A 110 5.49 11.13 -15.42
C GLU A 110 5.30 9.86 -14.57
N ALA A 111 5.00 8.72 -15.20
CA ALA A 111 4.89 7.42 -14.55
C ALA A 111 6.17 7.02 -13.81
N VAL A 112 7.36 7.29 -14.38
CA VAL A 112 8.65 7.08 -13.67
C VAL A 112 8.71 7.92 -12.39
N SER A 113 8.30 9.19 -12.44
CA SER A 113 8.33 10.09 -11.29
C SER A 113 7.37 9.63 -10.20
N PHE A 114 6.10 9.41 -10.56
CA PHE A 114 5.07 8.96 -9.62
C PHE A 114 5.41 7.61 -9.01
N PHE A 115 5.96 6.69 -9.79
CA PHE A 115 6.32 5.38 -9.27
C PHE A 115 7.48 5.44 -8.28
N LYS A 116 8.49 6.30 -8.50
CA LYS A 116 9.58 6.52 -7.52
C LYS A 116 9.05 7.08 -6.21
N GLU A 117 8.13 8.03 -6.27
CA GLU A 117 7.48 8.59 -5.08
C GLU A 117 6.64 7.53 -4.37
N HIS A 118 5.85 6.75 -5.10
CA HIS A 118 5.08 5.63 -4.58
C HIS A 118 5.97 4.59 -3.87
N GLN A 119 7.13 4.25 -4.46
CA GLN A 119 8.12 3.37 -3.82
C GLN A 119 8.69 3.96 -2.53
N ALA A 120 8.95 5.26 -2.49
CA ALA A 120 9.43 5.94 -1.29
C ALA A 120 8.39 5.90 -0.17
N LEU A 121 7.14 6.25 -0.46
CA LEU A 121 6.02 6.17 0.48
C LEU A 121 5.78 4.75 0.97
N SER A 122 5.87 3.75 0.08
CA SER A 122 5.74 2.34 0.45
C SER A 122 6.77 1.93 1.51
N ARG A 123 8.04 2.35 1.34
CA ARG A 123 9.10 2.09 2.32
C ARG A 123 8.87 2.80 3.65
N GLU A 124 8.38 4.04 3.61
CA GLU A 124 8.06 4.81 4.81
C GLU A 124 6.94 4.15 5.61
N VAL A 125 5.86 3.71 4.95
CA VAL A 125 4.75 2.99 5.59
C VAL A 125 5.24 1.68 6.22
N ILE A 126 6.09 0.91 5.54
CA ILE A 126 6.70 -0.31 6.08
C ILE A 126 7.53 0.00 7.33
N ALA A 127 8.39 1.02 7.28
CA ALA A 127 9.22 1.41 8.42
C ALA A 127 8.36 1.80 9.64
N LEU A 128 7.31 2.60 9.43
CA LEU A 128 6.35 2.97 10.47
C LEU A 128 5.63 1.76 11.07
N ALA A 129 5.25 0.78 10.23
CA ALA A 129 4.62 -0.45 10.71
C ALA A 129 5.58 -1.29 11.57
N GLU A 130 6.85 -1.40 11.17
CA GLU A 130 7.86 -2.08 11.97
C GLU A 130 8.15 -1.35 13.29
N ASP A 131 8.26 -0.03 13.27
CA ASP A 131 8.44 0.79 14.47
C ASP A 131 7.26 0.64 15.44
N LYS A 132 6.03 0.68 14.92
CA LYS A 132 4.83 0.40 15.70
C LYS A 132 4.91 -0.98 16.36
N LYS A 133 5.27 -2.01 15.59
CA LYS A 133 5.39 -3.39 16.11
C LYS A 133 6.46 -3.50 17.20
N ARG A 134 7.62 -2.87 17.02
CA ARG A 134 8.70 -2.81 18.02
C ARG A 134 8.24 -2.10 19.29
N ALA A 135 7.62 -0.93 19.16
CA ALA A 135 7.10 -0.16 20.29
C ALA A 135 6.02 -0.93 21.06
N GLN A 136 5.10 -1.61 20.35
CA GLN A 136 4.07 -2.43 20.97
C GLN A 136 4.67 -3.60 21.74
N HIS A 137 5.65 -4.31 21.17
CA HIS A 137 6.33 -5.41 21.86
C HIS A 137 7.10 -4.93 23.11
N ALA A 138 7.75 -3.77 23.04
CA ALA A 138 8.41 -3.17 24.21
C ALA A 138 7.40 -2.80 25.30
N PHE A 139 6.26 -2.22 24.90
CA PHE A 139 5.17 -1.86 25.81
C PHE A 139 4.56 -3.09 26.51
N THR A 140 4.25 -4.15 25.77
CA THR A 140 3.71 -5.41 26.33
C THR A 140 4.74 -6.09 27.22
N GLY A 141 6.01 -6.13 26.82
CA GLY A 141 7.09 -6.73 27.62
C GLY A 141 7.30 -6.03 28.97
N LEU A 142 7.22 -4.70 29.02
CA LEU A 142 7.26 -3.94 30.28
C LEU A 142 6.05 -4.24 31.17
N ALA A 143 4.88 -4.42 30.56
CA ALA A 143 3.67 -4.76 31.29
C ALA A 143 3.76 -6.15 31.92
N ASP A 144 4.25 -7.14 31.18
CA ASP A 144 4.46 -8.49 31.68
C ASP A 144 5.47 -8.50 32.84
N GLN A 145 6.58 -7.77 32.71
CA GLN A 145 7.59 -7.64 33.78
C GLN A 145 6.99 -7.04 35.05
N MET A 146 6.19 -5.97 34.94
CA MET A 146 5.58 -5.36 36.11
C MET A 146 4.53 -6.28 36.75
N ASN A 147 3.75 -7.01 35.93
CA ASN A 147 2.80 -8.00 36.45
C ASN A 147 3.53 -9.14 37.20
N ILE A 148 4.64 -9.66 36.65
CA ILE A 148 5.48 -10.66 37.32
C ILE A 148 6.04 -10.14 38.64
N MET A 149 6.55 -8.90 38.67
CA MET A 149 7.14 -8.31 39.88
C MET A 149 6.09 -8.16 41.00
N ILE A 150 4.88 -7.70 40.65
CA ILE A 150 3.77 -7.59 41.61
C ILE A 150 3.36 -8.98 42.11
N ASP A 151 3.24 -9.98 41.22
CA ASP A 151 2.87 -11.34 41.59
C ASP A 151 3.91 -12.04 42.48
N GLN A 152 5.19 -11.82 42.22
CA GLN A 152 6.28 -12.28 43.09
C GLN A 152 6.18 -11.66 44.49
N TYR A 153 5.94 -10.34 44.58
CA TYR A 153 5.75 -9.67 45.87
C TYR A 153 4.54 -10.23 46.63
N LEU A 154 3.39 -10.37 45.95
CA LEU A 154 2.16 -10.93 46.54
C LEU A 154 2.35 -12.38 47.01
N SER A 155 3.10 -13.19 46.28
CA SER A 155 3.40 -14.58 46.64
C SER A 155 4.32 -14.66 47.87
N SER A 156 5.32 -13.79 47.94
CA SER A 156 6.27 -13.72 49.05
C SER A 156 5.62 -13.28 50.38
N THR A 157 4.60 -12.41 50.30
CA THR A 157 3.84 -11.90 51.45
C THR A 157 2.66 -12.80 51.84
N SER A 158 2.42 -13.89 51.12
CA SER A 158 1.31 -14.81 51.39
C SER A 158 1.54 -15.76 52.57
N LYS A 159 2.71 -15.75 53.21
CA LYS A 159 3.01 -16.50 54.44
C LYS A 159 2.59 -15.75 55.73
N GLU A 160 2.08 -14.53 55.64
CA GLU A 160 1.48 -13.83 56.78
C GLU A 160 0.11 -14.44 57.10
N ASP A 161 0.06 -15.21 58.20
CA ASP A 161 -1.10 -15.96 58.70
C ASP A 161 -2.08 -15.03 59.47
N THR A 162 -2.45 -13.91 58.85
CA THR A 162 -3.34 -12.89 59.46
C THR A 162 -4.67 -12.81 58.71
N ALA A 163 -5.78 -12.80 59.46
CA ALA A 163 -7.15 -12.73 58.92
C ALA A 163 -7.45 -11.49 58.06
N THR A 164 -6.58 -10.47 58.13
CA THR A 164 -6.60 -9.26 57.31
C THR A 164 -5.31 -9.14 56.49
N PRO A 165 -5.38 -8.84 55.18
CA PRO A 165 -4.21 -8.55 54.37
C PRO A 165 -3.47 -7.32 54.90
N SER A 166 -2.14 -7.37 54.98
CA SER A 166 -1.33 -6.22 55.36
C SER A 166 -1.50 -5.06 54.35
N THR A 167 -1.40 -3.81 54.83
CA THR A 167 -1.53 -2.60 53.98
C THR A 167 -0.65 -2.64 52.72
N PRO A 168 0.60 -3.14 52.75
CA PRO A 168 1.42 -3.28 51.54
C PRO A 168 0.84 -4.30 50.53
N LYS A 169 0.22 -5.38 51.00
CA LYS A 169 -0.43 -6.39 50.15
C LYS A 169 -1.67 -5.81 49.45
N ILE A 170 -2.45 -4.98 50.14
CA ILE A 170 -3.59 -4.25 49.56
C ILE A 170 -3.10 -3.27 48.49
N ALA A 171 -2.02 -2.53 48.75
CA ALA A 171 -1.45 -1.60 47.79
C ALA A 171 -0.95 -2.30 46.52
N ALA A 172 -0.26 -3.44 46.66
CA ALA A 172 0.21 -4.24 45.52
C ALA A 172 -0.97 -4.78 44.67
N LEU A 173 -2.06 -5.23 45.30
CA LEU A 173 -3.28 -5.65 44.60
C LEU A 173 -3.93 -4.50 43.81
N LEU A 174 -4.06 -3.32 44.42
CA LEU A 174 -4.58 -2.13 43.75
C LEU A 174 -3.68 -1.71 42.58
N MET A 175 -2.37 -1.85 42.74
CA MET A 175 -1.39 -1.53 41.70
C MET A 175 -1.54 -2.45 40.49
N LYS A 176 -1.76 -3.75 40.73
CA LYS A 176 -2.07 -4.73 39.69
C LYS A 176 -3.32 -4.38 38.91
N ILE A 177 -4.41 -4.05 39.61
CA ILE A 177 -5.72 -3.72 38.99
C ILE A 177 -5.60 -2.44 38.16
N SER A 178 -5.07 -1.36 38.75
CA SER A 178 -4.94 -0.06 38.08
C SER A 178 -4.01 -0.14 36.88
N PHE A 179 -2.91 -0.91 36.99
CA PHE A 179 -2.02 -1.13 35.87
C PHE A 179 -2.68 -1.90 34.73
N HIS A 180 -3.38 -3.00 35.03
CA HIS A 180 -4.10 -3.78 34.02
C HIS A 180 -5.13 -2.91 33.28
N ARG A 181 -5.85 -2.04 34.00
CA ARG A 181 -6.82 -1.12 33.38
C ARG A 181 -6.15 -0.11 32.44
N LEU A 182 -5.03 0.49 32.86
CA LEU A 182 -4.26 1.42 32.02
C LEU A 182 -3.72 0.72 30.77
N PHE A 183 -3.15 -0.46 30.94
CA PHE A 183 -2.61 -1.27 29.84
C PHE A 183 -3.70 -1.60 28.81
N SER A 184 -4.83 -2.15 29.27
CA SER A 184 -5.96 -2.52 28.40
C SER A 184 -6.55 -1.31 27.65
N ALA A 185 -6.59 -0.14 28.28
CA ALA A 185 -7.05 1.09 27.62
C ALA A 185 -6.09 1.55 26.51
N VAL A 186 -4.78 1.51 26.77
CA VAL A 186 -3.75 1.85 25.78
C VAL A 186 -3.75 0.86 24.62
N GLU A 187 -3.77 -0.44 24.91
CA GLU A 187 -3.81 -1.49 23.90
C GLU A 187 -5.07 -1.39 23.05
N GLY A 188 -6.23 -1.19 23.68
CA GLY A 188 -7.50 -0.96 23.00
C GLY A 188 -7.44 0.20 22.01
N TYR A 189 -6.87 1.34 22.43
CA TYR A 189 -6.70 2.50 21.55
C TYR A 189 -5.74 2.22 20.39
N VAL A 190 -4.62 1.53 20.62
CA VAL A 190 -3.64 1.19 19.56
C VAL A 190 -4.25 0.28 18.49
N ILE A 191 -5.18 -0.60 18.88
CA ILE A 191 -5.88 -1.51 17.97
C ILE A 191 -7.01 -0.80 17.20
N GLN A 192 -7.88 -0.06 17.90
CA GLN A 192 -9.13 0.45 17.28
C GLN A 192 -9.09 1.94 16.91
N GLN A 193 -8.15 2.71 17.46
CA GLN A 193 -7.96 4.16 17.22
C GLN A 193 -9.21 5.04 17.45
N LYS A 194 -10.19 4.57 18.23
CA LYS A 194 -11.43 5.32 18.50
C LYS A 194 -11.18 6.46 19.49
N PRO A 195 -11.77 7.65 19.29
CA PRO A 195 -11.63 8.79 20.21
C PRO A 195 -12.04 8.49 21.65
N VAL A 196 -13.05 7.63 21.85
CA VAL A 196 -13.53 7.22 23.18
C VAL A 196 -12.43 6.52 24.00
N LEU A 197 -11.55 5.77 23.34
CA LEU A 197 -10.46 5.05 24.00
C LEU A 197 -9.34 6.00 24.45
N LYS A 198 -9.19 7.19 23.84
CA LYS A 198 -8.30 8.24 24.40
C LYS A 198 -8.78 8.74 25.76
N LYS A 199 -10.11 8.86 25.91
CA LYS A 199 -10.70 9.26 27.18
C LYS A 199 -10.50 8.16 28.22
N GLU A 200 -10.69 6.90 27.85
CA GLU A 200 -10.43 5.76 28.75
C GLU A 200 -8.96 5.69 29.22
N ILE A 201 -7.99 6.02 28.36
CA ILE A 201 -6.58 6.16 28.79
C ILE A 201 -6.45 7.26 29.84
N SER A 202 -6.99 8.45 29.58
CA SER A 202 -6.93 9.59 30.50
C SER A 202 -7.58 9.27 31.85
N ASP A 203 -8.75 8.62 31.84
CA ASP A 203 -9.48 8.25 33.05
C ASP A 203 -8.72 7.17 33.85
N ALA A 204 -8.10 6.21 33.16
CA ALA A 204 -7.26 5.18 33.79
C ALA A 204 -5.97 5.77 34.40
N GLU A 205 -5.34 6.72 33.70
CA GLU A 205 -4.16 7.44 34.18
C GLU A 205 -4.49 8.29 35.42
N GLU A 206 -5.61 9.02 35.41
CA GLU A 206 -6.08 9.78 36.56
C GLU A 206 -6.35 8.87 37.76
N THR A 207 -7.04 7.74 37.55
CA THR A 207 -7.31 6.75 38.60
C THR A 207 -6.02 6.20 39.20
N TYR A 208 -5.03 5.86 38.37
CA TYR A 208 -3.73 5.39 38.82
C TYR A 208 -3.03 6.44 39.70
N ASN A 209 -3.00 7.71 39.24
CA ASN A 209 -2.34 8.81 39.94
C ASN A 209 -3.01 9.17 41.26
N GLN A 210 -4.34 9.12 41.34
CA GLN A 210 -5.08 9.32 42.59
C GLN A 210 -4.81 8.19 43.59
N THR A 211 -4.64 6.95 43.10
CA THR A 211 -4.37 5.78 43.94
C THR A 211 -2.92 5.74 44.43
N PHE A 212 -1.96 6.22 43.63
CA PHE A 212 -0.52 6.19 43.93
C PHE A 212 0.17 7.55 43.72
N PRO A 213 -0.12 8.56 44.56
CA PRO A 213 0.45 9.90 44.41
C PRO A 213 1.98 9.88 44.59
N GLY A 214 2.72 10.41 43.61
CA GLY A 214 4.18 10.63 43.69
C GLY A 214 5.06 9.79 42.75
N LEU A 215 4.53 8.74 42.10
CA LEU A 215 5.33 7.87 41.21
C LEU A 215 5.57 8.46 39.80
N TRP A 216 4.78 9.46 39.38
CA TRP A 216 4.83 10.06 38.03
C TRP A 216 5.35 11.51 37.98
N GLY A 217 5.76 12.07 39.12
CA GLY A 217 6.05 13.51 39.28
C GLY A 217 7.36 14.03 38.68
N SER A 218 8.20 13.20 38.05
CA SER A 218 9.57 13.59 37.65
C SER A 218 9.82 13.74 36.14
N GLN A 219 8.92 13.28 35.25
CA GLN A 219 9.19 13.30 33.79
C GLN A 219 8.15 14.04 32.92
N ASN A 220 7.37 14.95 33.48
CA ASN A 220 6.40 15.73 32.71
C ASN A 220 7.02 16.93 31.95
N THR A 221 8.08 16.71 31.18
CA THR A 221 8.62 17.69 30.20
C THR A 221 7.96 17.59 28.82
N ASN A 222 7.15 16.56 28.56
CA ASN A 222 6.57 16.32 27.23
C ASN A 222 5.18 16.92 26.97
N ARG A 223 4.57 17.64 27.93
CA ARG A 223 3.35 18.44 27.70
C ARG A 223 3.49 19.48 26.57
N LYS A 224 4.73 19.85 26.20
CA LYS A 224 5.01 20.77 25.08
C LYS A 224 4.81 20.16 23.69
N TYR A 225 4.84 18.82 23.53
CA TYR A 225 4.71 18.21 22.20
C TYR A 225 3.26 18.13 21.71
N TYR A 226 2.29 17.88 22.60
CA TYR A 226 0.87 17.80 22.22
C TYR A 226 0.20 19.17 21.97
N GLN A 227 0.74 20.27 22.53
CA GLN A 227 0.23 21.60 22.20
C GLN A 227 0.73 22.11 20.83
N LYS A 228 1.87 21.61 20.32
CA LYS A 228 2.42 22.08 19.04
C LYS A 228 1.67 21.50 17.82
N GLN A 229 1.05 20.33 17.93
CA GLN A 229 0.26 19.75 16.84
C GLN A 229 -1.12 20.39 16.67
N ARG A 230 -1.68 21.01 17.71
CA ARG A 230 -2.95 21.74 17.63
C ARG A 230 -2.85 23.09 16.90
N PHE A 231 -1.63 23.59 16.66
CA PHE A 231 -1.38 24.83 15.91
C PHE A 231 -1.06 24.61 14.42
N ILE A 232 -0.85 23.36 13.97
CA ILE A 232 -0.48 23.07 12.57
C ILE A 232 -1.68 22.54 11.75
N SER A 233 -2.76 22.06 12.40
CA SER A 233 -3.96 21.57 11.71
C SER A 233 -5.12 22.57 11.69
N GLY A 234 -4.82 23.88 11.79
CA GLY A 234 -5.80 24.96 11.79
C GLY A 234 -5.42 26.06 10.82
N ASN A 235 -5.55 25.77 9.52
CA ASN A 235 -5.87 26.68 8.42
C ASN A 235 -6.16 25.87 7.16
#